data_AF-X1EQL7-F1
#
_entry.id   AF-X1EQL7-F1
#
_cell.length_a   1.000
_cell.length_b   1.000
_cell.length_c   1.000
_cell.angle_alpha   90.00
_cell.angle_beta   90.00
_cell.angle_gamma   90.00
#
_symmetry.space_group_name_H-M   'P 1'
#
loop_
_entity.id
_entity.type
_entity.pdbx_description
1 polymer ?
#
loop_
_entity_poly.entity_id
_entity_poly.type
_entity_poly.pdbx_seq_one_letter_code
_entity_poly.pdbx_strand_id
1 'polypeptide(L)'
;GNGNGIGLADITTKRLVDSLDIQKTYINALTAISPEKAAIPICFDTDRKSLDVCARTTGLDSMAKARIVRIKDTASLELLQVSKALEPEVLSNPNLELITPYLRL
;
A
#
# COMPACT_ATOMS: atom_id res chain seq x y z
N GLY A 1 -15.51 -3.68 5.13
CA GLY A 1 -15.81 -2.32 4.61
C GLY A 1 -16.23 -2.40 3.15
N ASN A 2 -16.56 -1.29 2.48
CA ASN A 2 -17.00 -1.35 1.07
C ASN A 2 -15.87 -1.66 0.06
N GLY A 3 -14.59 -1.57 0.45
CA GLY A 3 -13.44 -1.97 -0.38
C GLY A 3 -13.30 -1.30 -1.74
N ASN A 4 -14.05 -0.25 -2.07
CA ASN A 4 -14.05 0.29 -3.43
C ASN A 4 -12.66 0.86 -3.77
N GLY A 5 -12.08 0.37 -4.87
CA GLY A 5 -10.72 0.73 -5.29
C GLY A 5 -9.66 -0.31 -4.92
N ILE A 6 -10.02 -1.39 -4.21
CA ILE A 6 -9.08 -2.48 -3.90
C ILE A 6 -8.44 -3.07 -5.17
N GLY A 7 -9.18 -3.13 -6.27
CA GLY A 7 -8.70 -3.67 -7.54
C GLY A 7 -7.60 -2.85 -8.22
N LEU A 8 -7.28 -1.66 -7.68
CA LEU A 8 -6.15 -0.83 -8.15
C LEU A 8 -4.83 -1.20 -7.47
N ALA A 9 -4.84 -2.08 -6.47
CA ALA A 9 -3.62 -2.60 -5.87
C ALA A 9 -3.11 -3.83 -6.63
N ASP A 10 -1.79 -3.96 -6.77
CA ASP A 10 -1.19 -5.18 -7.35
C ASP A 10 -1.36 -6.40 -6.43
N ILE A 11 -1.14 -6.19 -5.13
CA ILE A 11 -1.13 -7.22 -4.09
C ILE A 11 -1.88 -6.71 -2.87
N THR A 12 -2.61 -7.62 -2.22
CA THR A 12 -3.32 -7.34 -0.96
C THR A 12 -3.12 -8.45 0.07
N THR A 13 -3.87 -8.40 1.17
CA THR A 13 -3.87 -9.43 2.22
C THR A 13 -5.19 -10.18 2.22
N LYS A 14 -5.15 -11.48 2.54
CA LYS A 14 -6.36 -12.30 2.66
C LYS A 14 -7.31 -11.73 3.73
N ARG A 15 -6.75 -11.24 4.84
CA ARG A 15 -7.50 -10.56 5.90
C ARG A 15 -8.32 -9.37 5.38
N LEU A 16 -7.80 -8.56 4.45
CA LEU A 16 -8.58 -7.47 3.86
C LEU A 16 -9.72 -8.01 3.02
N VAL A 17 -9.43 -8.95 2.11
CA VAL A 17 -10.42 -9.56 1.20
C VAL A 17 -11.56 -10.21 1.98
N ASP A 18 -11.24 -11.01 2.99
CA ASP A 18 -12.24 -11.70 3.83
C ASP A 18 -13.10 -10.72 4.65
N SER A 19 -12.65 -9.48 4.85
CA SER A 19 -13.40 -8.42 5.57
C SER A 19 -14.27 -7.53 4.68
N LEU A 20 -14.27 -7.76 3.37
CA LEU A 20 -15.02 -6.96 2.41
C LEU A 20 -16.51 -7.26 2.48
N ASP A 21 -17.30 -6.19 2.42
CA ASP A 21 -18.71 -6.30 2.05
C ASP A 21 -18.77 -6.27 0.52
N ILE A 22 -18.75 -7.46 -0.09
CA ILE A 22 -18.62 -7.59 -1.54
C ILE A 22 -19.80 -6.98 -2.28
N GLN A 23 -21.01 -7.03 -1.70
CA GLN A 23 -22.21 -6.43 -2.28
C GLN A 23 -22.06 -4.91 -2.37
N LYS A 24 -21.62 -4.25 -1.29
CA LYS A 24 -21.34 -2.81 -1.32
C LYS A 24 -20.19 -2.46 -2.26
N THR A 25 -19.18 -3.32 -2.34
CA THR A 25 -18.05 -3.14 -3.27
C THR A 25 -18.55 -3.09 -4.71
N TYR A 26 -19.38 -4.06 -5.11
CA TYR A 26 -19.93 -4.15 -6.46
C TYR A 26 -20.88 -3.01 -6.79
N ILE A 27 -21.81 -2.68 -5.89
CA ILE A 27 -22.73 -1.55 -6.08
C ILE A 27 -21.93 -0.27 -6.36
N ASN A 28 -20.93 0.03 -5.52
CA ASN A 28 -20.15 1.25 -5.67
C ASN A 28 -19.32 1.27 -6.96
N ALA A 29 -18.71 0.15 -7.33
CA ALA A 29 -17.93 0.06 -8.56
C ALA A 29 -18.81 0.21 -9.81
N LEU A 30 -20.00 -0.39 -9.82
CA LEU A 30 -20.95 -0.29 -10.93
C LEU A 30 -21.57 1.10 -11.05
N THR A 31 -21.95 1.72 -9.92
CA THR A 31 -22.45 3.11 -9.90
C THR A 31 -21.38 4.09 -10.41
N ALA A 32 -20.11 3.84 -10.12
CA ALA A 32 -18.99 4.63 -10.61
C ALA A 32 -18.59 4.31 -12.07
N ILE A 33 -19.20 3.31 -12.72
CA ILE A 33 -18.81 2.82 -14.06
C ILE A 33 -17.31 2.43 -14.08
N SER A 34 -16.85 1.76 -13.01
CA SER A 34 -15.45 1.37 -12.81
C SER A 34 -15.37 -0.05 -12.22
N PRO A 35 -15.81 -1.10 -12.95
CA PRO A 35 -15.81 -2.48 -12.44
C PRO A 35 -14.42 -2.98 -12.03
N GLU A 36 -13.35 -2.48 -12.63
CA GLU A 36 -11.96 -2.79 -12.28
C GLU A 36 -11.63 -2.45 -10.82
N LYS A 37 -12.32 -1.47 -10.22
CA LYS A 37 -12.13 -1.11 -8.79
C LYS A 37 -12.59 -2.19 -7.81
N ALA A 38 -13.42 -3.13 -8.28
CA ALA A 38 -13.91 -4.26 -7.50
C ALA A 38 -13.15 -5.56 -7.74
N ALA A 39 -12.15 -5.57 -8.64
CA ALA A 39 -11.30 -6.74 -8.84
C ALA A 39 -10.57 -7.12 -7.53
N ILE A 40 -10.39 -8.41 -7.28
CA ILE A 40 -9.64 -8.89 -6.11
C ILE A 40 -8.18 -9.10 -6.52
N PRO A 41 -7.22 -8.34 -5.97
CA PRO A 41 -5.80 -8.54 -6.22
C PRO A 41 -5.30 -9.88 -5.68
N ILE A 42 -4.09 -10.27 -6.11
CA ILE A 42 -3.41 -11.42 -5.52
C ILE A 42 -3.26 -11.18 -4.01
N CYS A 43 -3.70 -12.14 -3.19
CA CYS A 43 -3.72 -11.99 -1.74
C CYS A 43 -3.01 -13.14 -1.04
N PHE A 44 -2.37 -12.83 0.10
CA PHE A 44 -1.66 -13.78 0.94
C PHE A 44 -2.08 -13.67 2.40
N ASP A 45 -1.82 -14.72 3.18
CA ASP A 45 -2.28 -14.81 4.58
C ASP A 45 -1.57 -13.86 5.54
N THR A 46 -0.36 -13.39 5.19
CA THR A 46 0.46 -12.55 6.07
C THR A 46 1.00 -11.32 5.36
N ASP A 47 1.06 -10.22 6.09
CA ASP A 47 1.66 -8.96 5.62
C ASP A 47 3.10 -9.18 5.13
N ARG A 48 3.88 -10.01 5.83
CA ARG A 48 5.26 -10.34 5.44
C ARG A 48 5.31 -11.04 4.09
N LYS A 49 4.41 -11.98 3.79
CA LYS A 49 4.37 -12.64 2.48
C LYS A 49 3.93 -11.67 1.38
N SER A 50 2.91 -10.85 1.63
CA SER A 50 2.47 -9.83 0.68
C SER A 50 3.62 -8.87 0.33
N LEU A 51 4.35 -8.37 1.33
CA LEU A 51 5.50 -7.48 1.12
C LEU A 51 6.68 -8.16 0.39
N ASP A 52 6.98 -9.42 0.71
CA ASP A 52 8.02 -10.20 0.01
C ASP A 52 7.68 -10.38 -1.48
N VAL A 53 6.41 -10.63 -1.80
CA VAL A 53 5.97 -10.75 -3.19
C VAL A 53 5.99 -9.38 -3.88
N CYS A 54 5.52 -8.31 -3.23
CA CYS A 54 5.66 -6.94 -3.77
C CYS A 54 7.12 -6.62 -4.09
N ALA A 55 8.05 -6.94 -3.19
CA ALA A 55 9.46 -6.71 -3.42
C ALA A 55 9.98 -7.44 -4.67
N ARG A 56 9.60 -8.69 -4.88
CA ARG A 56 10.04 -9.49 -6.03
C ARG A 56 9.50 -8.96 -7.37
N THR A 57 8.39 -8.23 -7.40
CA THR A 57 7.85 -7.65 -8.63
C THR A 57 8.52 -6.34 -9.03
N THR A 58 9.33 -5.74 -8.16
CA THR A 58 10.01 -4.46 -8.43
C THR A 58 11.31 -4.57 -9.23
N GLY A 59 11.88 -5.77 -9.36
CA GLY A 59 13.18 -5.96 -10.01
C GLY A 59 14.37 -5.38 -9.24
N LEU A 60 14.24 -5.14 -7.93
CA LEU A 60 15.31 -4.62 -7.09
C LEU A 60 16.40 -5.67 -6.80
N ASP A 61 17.67 -5.26 -6.86
CA ASP A 61 18.80 -6.10 -6.46
C ASP A 61 18.83 -6.42 -4.96
N SER A 62 18.29 -5.51 -4.14
CA SER A 62 18.32 -5.61 -2.68
C SER A 62 17.23 -4.77 -2.03
N MET A 63 16.64 -5.31 -0.97
CA MET A 63 15.66 -4.60 -0.13
C MET A 63 16.22 -3.34 0.53
N ALA A 64 17.53 -3.24 0.74
CA ALA A 64 18.15 -2.03 1.28
C ALA A 64 18.01 -0.82 0.32
N LYS A 65 17.83 -1.07 -0.99
CA LYS A 65 17.59 -0.05 -2.01
C LYS A 65 16.10 0.23 -2.24
N ALA A 66 15.20 -0.53 -1.59
CA ALA A 66 13.77 -0.39 -1.82
C ALA A 66 13.28 0.97 -1.35
N ARG A 67 12.68 1.74 -2.27
CA ARG A 67 12.03 3.01 -2.00
C ARG A 67 10.57 2.74 -1.63
N ILE A 68 10.27 2.75 -0.35
CA ILE A 68 8.95 2.39 0.18
C ILE A 68 8.37 3.61 0.90
N VAL A 69 7.12 3.93 0.58
CA VAL A 69 6.28 4.86 1.32
C VAL A 69 5.06 4.09 1.81
N ARG A 70 4.73 4.24 3.08
CA ARG A 70 3.51 3.71 3.68
C ARG A 70 2.75 4.85 4.35
N ILE A 71 1.50 4.96 3.99
CA ILE A 71 0.53 5.86 4.63
C ILE A 71 -0.46 5.05 5.44
N LYS A 72 -1.08 5.70 6.43
CA LYS A 72 -2.18 5.08 7.17
C LYS A 72 -3.41 4.91 6.29
N ASP A 73 -3.80 6.00 5.64
CA ASP A 73 -4.93 6.12 4.72
C ASP A 73 -4.83 7.45 3.95
N THR A 74 -5.65 7.61 2.91
CA THR A 74 -5.63 8.80 2.03
C THR A 74 -6.20 10.06 2.69
N ALA A 75 -6.84 9.93 3.87
CA ALA A 75 -7.33 11.07 4.63
C ALA A 75 -6.27 11.62 5.60
N SER A 76 -5.22 10.84 5.88
CA SER A 76 -4.17 11.15 6.85
C SER A 76 -2.80 11.19 6.17
N LEU A 77 -2.53 12.25 5.40
CA LEU A 77 -1.29 12.38 4.61
C LEU A 77 -0.19 13.20 5.30
N GLU A 78 -0.43 13.70 6.50
CA GLU A 78 0.54 14.46 7.29
C GLU A 78 1.71 13.59 7.77
N LEU A 79 1.47 12.28 7.98
CA LEU A 79 2.45 11.33 8.49
C LEU A 79 2.67 10.20 7.50
N LEU A 80 3.93 10.05 7.07
CA LEU A 80 4.37 9.03 6.14
C LEU A 80 5.44 8.17 6.83
N GLN A 81 5.36 6.85 6.65
CA GLN A 81 6.47 5.96 6.97
C GLN A 81 7.27 5.74 5.69
N VAL A 82 8.59 5.98 5.74
CA VAL A 82 9.46 5.84 4.59
C VAL A 82 10.62 4.89 4.86
N SER A 83 11.04 4.14 3.85
CA SER A 83 12.29 3.40 3.88
C SER A 83 13.49 4.34 3.98
N LYS A 84 14.59 3.89 4.58
CA LYS A 84 15.86 4.63 4.63
C LYS A 84 16.40 5.01 3.23
N ALA A 85 16.08 4.25 2.19
CA ALA A 85 16.47 4.59 0.81
C ALA A 85 15.91 5.94 0.30
N LEU A 86 14.93 6.53 1.00
CA LEU A 86 14.34 7.85 0.70
C LEU A 86 14.89 8.98 1.59
N GLU A 87 15.86 8.69 2.47
CA GLU A 87 16.47 9.69 3.36
C GLU A 87 17.01 10.92 2.62
N PRO A 88 17.74 10.80 1.49
CA PRO A 88 18.23 11.96 0.76
C PRO A 88 17.10 12.86 0.25
N GLU A 89 16.01 12.29 -0.27
CA GLU A 89 14.85 13.04 -0.75
C GLU A 89 14.12 13.77 0.37
N VAL A 90 13.95 13.10 1.52
CA VAL A 90 13.31 13.72 2.70
C VAL A 90 14.12 14.92 3.17
N LEU A 91 15.45 14.78 3.31
CA LEU A 91 16.32 15.86 3.80
C LEU A 91 16.45 17.02 2.81
N SER A 92 16.28 16.77 1.52
CA SER A 92 16.39 17.81 0.48
C SER A 92 15.08 18.55 0.19
N ASN A 93 13.94 18.06 0.70
CA ASN A 93 12.63 18.64 0.41
C ASN A 93 12.17 19.56 1.55
N PRO A 94 12.01 20.88 1.32
CA PRO A 94 11.62 21.82 2.37
C PRO A 94 10.20 21.60 2.92
N ASN A 95 9.37 20.78 2.25
CA ASN A 95 8.03 20.44 2.70
C ASN A 95 7.99 19.14 3.54
N LEU A 96 9.13 18.52 3.80
CA LEU A 96 9.22 17.28 4.56
C LEU A 96 10.13 17.46 5.78
N GLU A 97 9.78 16.80 6.88
CA GLU A 97 10.56 16.79 8.11
C GLU A 97 10.69 15.34 8.61
N LEU A 98 11.92 14.93 8.95
CA LEU A 98 12.17 13.63 9.58
C LEU A 98 11.90 13.73 11.09
N ILE A 99 10.73 13.28 11.51
CA ILE A 99 10.27 13.44 12.90
C ILE A 99 10.59 12.24 13.83
N THR A 100 11.06 11.11 13.30
CA THR A 100 11.44 9.92 14.10
C THR A 100 12.65 9.19 13.51
N PRO A 101 13.46 8.49 14.33
CA PRO A 101 14.52 7.61 13.83
C PRO A 101 13.97 6.43 13.03
N TYR A 102 14.76 5.92 12.09
CA TYR A 102 14.44 4.66 11.41
C TYR A 102 14.38 3.50 12.41
N LEU A 103 13.31 2.71 12.31
CA LEU A 103 13.17 1.47 13.07
C LEU A 103 14.29 0.49 12.67
N ARG A 104 14.95 -0.11 13.67
CA ARG A 104 15.83 -1.25 13.43
C ARG A 104 14.95 -2.48 13.24
N LEU A 105 15.13 -3.17 12.11
CA LEU A 105 14.52 -4.47 11.82
C LEU A 105 15.24 -5.59 12.57
#